data_AF-A0A0Q7AL27-F1
#
_entry.id   AF-A0A0Q7AL27-F1
#
_cell.length_a   1.000
_cell.length_b   1.000
_cell.length_c   1.000
_cell.angle_alpha   90.00
_cell.angle_beta   90.00
_cell.angle_gamma   90.00
#
_symmetry.space_group_name_H-M   'P 1'
#
loop_
_entity.id
_entity.type
_entity.pdbx_description
1 polymer ?
#
loop_
_entity_poly.entity_id
_entity_poly.type
_entity_poly.pdbx_seq_one_letter_code
_entity_poly.pdbx_strand_id
1 'polypeptide(L)'
;MPPRKPVSATPTRSTRATGRVTLADVAEAAGVSPITVSRALRGERAVAQELCERVQAAATALGYVPDPAARALASSRSSHVAVLIPKLSNTLFVELLDAVQNSLVPAGYQTLIGVTHYDAGEEEAVLRSFLAHRPAGLIVTGRDRSPAAAALIEGSGVPCVHVMEIATEPGSYSVGFSQRQAGRAITQHLLDSGRRHIAYVAAQLDPRTLERGEGYQEALAQAGMAGQVRKVLSAEPSSMALGGAMLERVLREAPETDAIFFCNDDLAQGALLASLRLGIAVPDRVAVAGFNDLPGSDQMVPPLTTVATPRRQIGEQAAQMLMKLMRGQPVDEPNLDLGFQVVKRASA
;
A
#
# COMPACT_ATOMS: atom_id res chain seq x y z
N MET A 1 44.52 -69.91 15.63
CA MET A 1 43.19 -69.61 15.05
C MET A 1 42.81 -68.18 15.42
N PRO A 2 42.36 -67.35 14.46
CA PRO A 2 42.15 -65.91 14.66
C PRO A 2 40.87 -65.63 15.48
N PRO A 3 40.79 -64.46 16.15
CA PRO A 3 39.59 -64.04 16.87
C PRO A 3 38.46 -63.62 15.92
N ARG A 4 37.22 -63.86 16.36
CA ARG A 4 35.96 -63.52 15.70
C ARG A 4 35.84 -62.01 15.42
N LYS A 5 35.37 -61.67 14.21
CA LYS A 5 34.94 -60.29 13.84
C LYS A 5 33.82 -59.81 14.76
N PRO A 6 33.84 -58.55 15.24
CA PRO A 6 32.67 -57.94 15.87
C PRO A 6 31.56 -57.70 14.84
N VAL A 7 30.32 -57.91 15.26
CA VAL A 7 29.08 -57.61 14.53
C VAL A 7 29.04 -56.11 14.22
N SER A 8 28.75 -55.75 12.97
CA SER A 8 28.60 -54.36 12.54
C SER A 8 27.39 -53.73 13.22
N ALA A 9 27.62 -52.70 14.03
CA ALA A 9 26.59 -51.84 14.57
C ALA A 9 25.84 -51.13 13.44
N THR A 10 24.51 -51.18 13.50
CA THR A 10 23.60 -50.41 12.65
C THR A 10 23.88 -48.91 12.81
N PRO A 11 23.93 -48.09 11.73
CA PRO A 11 24.17 -46.66 11.90
C PRO A 11 22.98 -46.02 12.60
N THR A 12 23.24 -45.42 13.75
CA THR A 12 22.31 -44.60 14.51
C THR A 12 21.88 -43.39 13.68
N ARG A 13 20.56 -43.23 13.50
CA ARG A 13 19.92 -42.09 12.84
C ARG A 13 20.41 -40.78 13.46
N SER A 14 21.12 -39.97 12.67
CA SER A 14 21.44 -38.58 12.99
C SER A 14 20.14 -37.79 13.13
N THR A 15 19.83 -37.39 14.36
CA THR A 15 18.76 -36.45 14.67
C THR A 15 19.17 -35.07 14.13
N ARG A 16 18.58 -34.66 13.01
CA ARG A 16 18.79 -33.32 12.44
C ARG A 16 17.87 -32.29 13.11
N ALA A 17 18.42 -31.09 13.28
CA ALA A 17 18.07 -30.05 14.28
C ALA A 17 16.65 -29.46 14.29
N THR A 18 15.70 -29.92 13.48
CA THR A 18 14.32 -29.39 13.49
C THR A 18 13.23 -30.46 13.56
N GLY A 19 13.55 -31.75 13.41
CA GLY A 19 12.56 -32.82 13.39
C GLY A 19 11.51 -32.71 12.27
N ARG A 20 11.68 -31.78 11.31
CA ARG A 20 10.76 -31.58 10.20
C ARG A 20 10.90 -32.70 9.19
N VAL A 21 9.76 -33.26 8.81
CA VAL A 21 9.65 -34.20 7.69
C VAL A 21 10.17 -33.54 6.42
N THR A 22 11.03 -34.26 5.72
CA THR A 22 11.72 -33.80 4.51
C THR A 22 11.16 -34.47 3.26
N LEU A 23 11.55 -33.93 2.10
CA LEU A 23 11.21 -34.49 0.79
C LEU A 23 11.76 -35.93 0.62
N ALA A 24 12.85 -36.27 1.32
CA ALA A 24 13.41 -37.62 1.33
C ALA A 24 12.56 -38.60 2.15
N ASP A 25 11.99 -38.16 3.26
CA ASP A 25 11.11 -39.00 4.09
C ASP A 25 9.81 -39.34 3.35
N VAL A 26 9.26 -38.38 2.59
CA VAL A 26 8.11 -38.62 1.71
C VAL A 26 8.48 -39.57 0.57
N ALA A 27 9.67 -39.45 0.00
CA ALA A 27 10.15 -40.33 -1.07
C ALA A 27 10.30 -41.79 -0.60
N GLU A 28 10.84 -41.99 0.60
CA GLU A 28 10.94 -43.31 1.25
C GLU A 28 9.54 -43.90 1.49
N ALA A 29 8.62 -43.13 2.08
CA ALA A 29 7.25 -43.59 2.35
C ALA A 29 6.43 -43.87 1.08
N ALA A 30 6.64 -43.09 0.01
CA ALA A 30 5.95 -43.28 -1.26
C ALA A 30 6.63 -44.31 -2.18
N GLY A 31 7.84 -44.78 -1.85
CA GLY A 31 8.60 -45.75 -2.64
C GLY A 31 9.06 -45.20 -4.01
N VAL A 32 9.40 -43.92 -4.08
CA VAL A 32 9.83 -43.24 -5.32
C VAL A 32 11.07 -42.37 -5.06
N SER A 33 11.68 -41.81 -6.11
CA SER A 33 12.81 -40.89 -5.92
C SER A 33 12.36 -39.52 -5.37
N PRO A 34 13.21 -38.78 -4.64
CA PRO A 34 12.91 -37.40 -4.23
C PRO A 34 12.58 -36.46 -5.40
N ILE A 35 13.21 -36.67 -6.56
CA ILE A 35 12.88 -35.93 -7.79
C ILE A 35 11.43 -36.21 -8.22
N THR A 36 11.01 -37.48 -8.17
CA THR A 36 9.64 -37.89 -8.51
C THR A 36 8.61 -37.30 -7.55
N VAL A 37 8.89 -37.28 -6.24
CA VAL A 37 8.05 -36.59 -5.24
C VAL A 37 7.93 -35.11 -5.56
N SER A 38 9.05 -34.46 -5.87
CA SER A 38 9.07 -33.02 -6.17
C SER A 38 8.24 -32.68 -7.42
N ARG A 39 8.28 -33.52 -8.46
CA ARG A 39 7.49 -33.34 -9.69
C ARG A 39 6.01 -33.65 -9.48
N ALA A 40 5.71 -34.70 -8.71
CA ALA A 40 4.34 -35.10 -8.35
C ALA A 40 3.63 -33.98 -7.56
N LEU A 41 4.28 -33.46 -6.52
CA LEU A 41 3.74 -32.35 -5.71
C LEU A 41 3.63 -31.02 -6.49
N ARG A 42 4.35 -30.87 -7.61
CA ARG A 42 4.24 -29.74 -8.53
C ARG A 42 3.14 -29.90 -9.59
N GLY A 43 2.52 -31.09 -9.69
CA GLY A 43 1.52 -31.37 -10.71
C GLY A 43 2.08 -31.40 -12.14
N GLU A 44 3.36 -31.74 -12.32
CA GLU A 44 3.96 -31.86 -13.66
C GLU A 44 3.32 -33.02 -14.44
N ARG A 45 2.87 -32.77 -15.68
CA ARG A 45 2.19 -33.75 -16.56
C ARG A 45 2.99 -35.03 -16.86
N ALA A 46 4.27 -35.05 -16.54
CA ALA A 46 5.17 -36.18 -16.78
C ALA A 46 5.10 -37.28 -15.71
N VAL A 47 4.30 -37.11 -14.65
CA VAL A 47 4.14 -38.10 -13.58
C VAL A 47 2.79 -38.79 -13.72
N ALA A 48 2.80 -40.13 -13.70
CA ALA A 48 1.58 -40.93 -13.75
C ALA A 48 0.66 -40.58 -12.57
N GLN A 49 -0.65 -40.50 -12.82
CA GLN A 49 -1.63 -40.03 -11.85
C GLN A 49 -1.64 -40.87 -10.56
N GLU A 50 -1.54 -42.19 -10.69
CA GLU A 50 -1.41 -43.13 -9.57
C GLU A 50 -0.20 -42.81 -8.66
N LEU A 51 0.90 -42.37 -9.27
CA LEU A 51 2.11 -42.00 -8.55
C LEU A 51 1.94 -40.66 -7.81
N CYS A 52 1.22 -39.70 -8.42
CA CYS A 52 0.87 -38.44 -7.77
C CYS A 52 0.00 -38.68 -6.53
N GLU A 53 -1.04 -39.51 -6.66
CA GLU A 53 -1.94 -39.86 -5.55
C GLU A 53 -1.18 -40.52 -4.38
N ARG A 54 -0.29 -41.48 -4.69
CA ARG A 54 0.58 -42.11 -3.68
C ARG A 54 1.49 -41.11 -2.96
N VAL A 55 2.12 -40.21 -3.71
CA VAL A 55 2.99 -39.18 -3.14
C VAL A 55 2.19 -38.21 -2.26
N GLN A 56 1.01 -37.80 -2.71
CA GLN A 56 0.14 -36.89 -1.95
C GLN A 56 -0.29 -37.53 -0.63
N ALA A 57 -0.71 -38.80 -0.66
CA ALA A 57 -1.11 -39.55 0.52
C ALA A 57 0.06 -39.69 1.53
N ALA A 58 1.26 -40.01 1.06
CA ALA A 58 2.45 -40.11 1.91
C ALA A 58 2.83 -38.75 2.53
N ALA A 59 2.76 -37.66 1.74
CA ALA A 59 3.03 -36.31 2.23
C ALA A 59 2.03 -35.90 3.31
N THR A 60 0.74 -36.15 3.10
CA THR A 60 -0.31 -35.87 4.08
C THR A 60 -0.15 -36.69 5.35
N ALA A 61 0.10 -38.00 5.24
CA ALA A 61 0.27 -38.88 6.40
C ALA A 61 1.46 -38.49 7.28
N LEU A 62 2.54 -37.99 6.68
CA LEU A 62 3.73 -37.53 7.39
C LEU A 62 3.64 -36.07 7.85
N GLY A 63 2.59 -35.33 7.49
CA GLY A 63 2.51 -33.89 7.78
C GLY A 63 3.58 -33.07 7.07
N TYR A 64 4.04 -33.53 5.89
CA TYR A 64 5.03 -32.82 5.10
C TYR A 64 4.44 -31.52 4.57
N VAL A 65 5.05 -30.40 4.96
CA VAL A 65 4.78 -29.08 4.37
C VAL A 65 5.96 -28.73 3.47
N PRO A 66 5.74 -28.51 2.15
CA PRO A 66 6.80 -28.09 1.25
C PRO A 66 7.46 -26.81 1.78
N ASP A 67 8.79 -26.84 1.91
CA ASP A 67 9.54 -25.66 2.31
C ASP A 67 9.45 -24.59 1.21
N PRO A 68 8.83 -23.43 1.47
CA PRO A 68 8.73 -22.35 0.49
C PRO A 68 10.09 -21.85 0.02
N ALA A 69 11.12 -21.87 0.88
CA ALA A 69 12.49 -21.47 0.53
C ALA A 69 13.13 -22.49 -0.43
N ALA A 70 12.97 -23.80 -0.18
CA ALA A 70 13.43 -24.84 -1.09
C ALA A 70 12.68 -24.81 -2.44
N ARG A 71 11.38 -24.47 -2.42
CA ARG A 71 10.56 -24.31 -3.64
C ARG A 71 10.95 -23.07 -4.43
N ALA A 72 11.21 -21.94 -3.77
CA ALA A 72 11.72 -20.73 -4.40
C ALA A 72 13.12 -20.94 -4.99
N LEU A 73 13.99 -21.70 -4.31
CA LEU A 73 15.31 -22.06 -4.80
C LEU A 73 15.24 -22.99 -6.03
N ALA A 74 14.31 -23.95 -6.03
CA ALA A 74 14.11 -24.90 -7.14
C ALA A 74 13.36 -24.29 -8.34
N SER A 75 12.50 -23.29 -8.13
CA SER A 75 11.71 -22.63 -9.18
C SER A 75 12.29 -21.29 -9.65
N SER A 76 13.35 -20.80 -8.99
CA SER A 76 13.96 -19.47 -9.17
C SER A 76 12.98 -18.28 -9.07
N ARG A 77 11.76 -18.48 -8.56
CA ARG A 77 10.70 -17.47 -8.53
C ARG A 77 10.07 -17.43 -7.14
N SER A 78 10.10 -16.25 -6.52
CA SER A 78 9.38 -16.00 -5.27
C SER A 78 7.87 -15.95 -5.54
N SER A 79 7.06 -16.36 -4.57
CA SER A 79 5.60 -16.19 -4.58
C SER A 79 5.14 -14.96 -3.80
N HIS A 80 6.07 -14.15 -3.31
CA HIS A 80 5.75 -13.00 -2.46
C HIS A 80 5.83 -11.69 -3.24
N VAL A 81 4.83 -10.83 -3.07
CA VAL A 81 4.86 -9.44 -3.52
C VAL A 81 4.98 -8.56 -2.29
N ALA A 82 6.00 -7.70 -2.26
CA ALA A 82 6.17 -6.74 -1.18
C ALA A 82 5.34 -5.48 -1.47
N VAL A 83 4.55 -5.06 -0.50
CA VAL A 83 3.69 -3.86 -0.58
C VAL A 83 4.08 -2.92 0.53
N LEU A 84 4.66 -1.77 0.18
CA LEU A 84 5.16 -0.78 1.12
C LEU A 84 4.13 0.35 1.25
N ILE A 85 3.66 0.54 2.49
CA ILE A 85 2.71 1.59 2.85
C ILE A 85 3.25 2.45 3.99
N PRO A 86 2.88 3.73 4.06
CA PRO A 86 3.33 4.61 5.14
C PRO A 86 2.77 4.23 6.52
N LYS A 87 1.51 3.81 6.63
CA LYS A 87 0.88 3.63 7.96
C LYS A 87 -0.29 2.65 7.89
N LEU A 88 -0.27 1.59 8.70
CA LEU A 88 -1.37 0.61 8.78
C LEU A 88 -2.66 1.18 9.37
N SER A 89 -2.56 2.10 10.34
CA SER A 89 -3.73 2.70 10.98
C SER A 89 -4.42 3.77 10.13
N ASN A 90 -3.82 4.15 8.99
CA ASN A 90 -4.49 5.04 8.05
C ASN A 90 -5.40 4.22 7.13
N THR A 91 -6.72 4.41 7.30
CA THR A 91 -7.76 3.71 6.54
C THR A 91 -7.65 3.93 5.02
N LEU A 92 -6.95 4.98 4.59
CA LEU A 92 -6.54 5.20 3.19
C LEU A 92 -5.89 3.96 2.55
N PHE A 93 -5.04 3.23 3.28
CA PHE A 93 -4.30 2.11 2.71
C PHE A 93 -5.03 0.77 2.85
N VAL A 94 -6.07 0.69 3.66
CA VAL A 94 -6.80 -0.55 3.91
C VAL A 94 -7.51 -1.03 2.63
N GLU A 95 -8.25 -0.13 1.96
CA GLU A 95 -8.92 -0.48 0.70
C GLU A 95 -7.94 -0.86 -0.42
N LEU A 96 -6.78 -0.20 -0.46
CA LEU A 96 -5.72 -0.50 -1.41
C LEU A 96 -5.11 -1.88 -1.15
N LEU A 97 -4.79 -2.19 0.11
CA LEU A 97 -4.22 -3.48 0.50
C LEU A 97 -5.19 -4.63 0.23
N ASP A 98 -6.47 -4.46 0.57
CA ASP A 98 -7.51 -5.45 0.32
C ASP A 98 -7.66 -5.70 -1.19
N ALA A 99 -7.72 -4.65 -2.00
CA ALA A 99 -7.76 -4.75 -3.46
C ALA A 99 -6.54 -5.47 -4.07
N VAL A 100 -5.34 -5.15 -3.58
CA VAL A 100 -4.09 -5.81 -3.99
C VAL A 100 -4.15 -7.30 -3.62
N GLN A 101 -4.54 -7.62 -2.39
CA GLN A 101 -4.61 -9.00 -1.90
C GLN A 101 -5.62 -9.83 -2.71
N ASN A 102 -6.82 -9.28 -2.95
CA ASN A 102 -7.88 -9.94 -3.73
C ASN A 102 -7.47 -10.17 -5.19
N SER A 103 -6.58 -9.34 -5.73
CA SER A 103 -6.03 -9.50 -7.08
C SER A 103 -4.88 -10.51 -7.15
N LEU A 104 -4.01 -10.54 -6.13
CA LEU A 104 -2.79 -11.35 -6.12
C LEU A 104 -3.01 -12.80 -5.67
N VAL A 105 -3.87 -13.04 -4.70
CA VAL A 105 -4.11 -14.38 -4.11
C VAL A 105 -4.61 -15.39 -5.14
N PRO A 106 -5.62 -15.08 -6.00
CA PRO A 106 -6.08 -16.01 -7.03
C PRO A 106 -4.99 -16.35 -8.07
N ALA A 107 -4.01 -15.45 -8.24
CA ALA A 107 -2.87 -15.66 -9.13
C ALA A 107 -1.71 -16.43 -8.46
N GLY A 108 -1.87 -16.88 -7.21
CA GLY A 108 -0.89 -17.68 -6.47
C GLY A 108 0.20 -16.86 -5.78
N TYR A 109 0.03 -15.55 -5.66
CA TYR A 109 0.95 -14.66 -4.95
C TYR A 109 0.45 -14.35 -3.53
N GLN A 110 1.39 -14.07 -2.63
CA GLN A 110 1.13 -13.68 -1.24
C GLN A 110 1.70 -12.29 -0.98
N THR A 111 0.99 -11.47 -0.20
CA THR A 111 1.42 -10.10 0.10
C THR A 111 2.31 -10.07 1.35
N LEU A 112 3.44 -9.37 1.27
CA LEU A 112 4.27 -8.97 2.41
C LEU A 112 4.14 -7.47 2.64
N ILE A 113 3.56 -7.06 3.76
CA ILE A 113 3.31 -5.64 4.03
C ILE A 113 4.48 -5.05 4.80
N GLY A 114 5.09 -4.00 4.25
CA GLY A 114 6.10 -3.18 4.90
C GLY A 114 5.52 -1.83 5.30
N VAL A 115 5.75 -1.39 6.54
CA VAL A 115 5.28 -0.09 7.05
C VAL A 115 6.47 0.85 7.19
N THR A 116 6.38 2.03 6.59
CA THR A 116 7.52 2.96 6.48
C THR A 116 7.40 4.21 7.36
N HIS A 117 6.26 4.44 8.00
CA HIS A 117 5.98 5.57 8.89
C HIS A 117 6.23 6.97 8.29
N TYR A 118 6.19 7.10 6.96
CA TYR A 118 6.60 8.32 6.23
C TYR A 118 8.07 8.71 6.50
N ASP A 119 8.90 7.77 6.95
CA ASP A 119 10.32 7.96 7.20
C ASP A 119 11.13 7.29 6.09
N ALA A 120 11.98 8.07 5.42
CA ALA A 120 12.78 7.59 4.30
C ALA A 120 13.85 6.57 4.72
N GLY A 121 14.34 6.64 5.97
CA GLY A 121 15.30 5.69 6.51
C GLY A 121 14.64 4.35 6.85
N GLU A 122 13.43 4.38 7.40
CA GLU A 122 12.63 3.17 7.62
C GLU A 122 12.21 2.52 6.30
N GLU A 123 11.79 3.29 5.29
CA GLU A 123 11.52 2.75 3.95
C GLU A 123 12.74 2.03 3.39
N GLU A 124 13.92 2.66 3.46
CA GLU A 124 15.17 2.04 3.02
C GLU A 124 15.46 0.73 3.78
N ALA A 125 15.31 0.71 5.09
CA ALA A 125 15.55 -0.47 5.92
C ALA A 125 14.60 -1.63 5.55
N VAL A 126 13.31 -1.33 5.34
CA VAL A 126 12.30 -2.30 4.89
C VAL A 126 12.65 -2.83 3.50
N LEU A 127 13.03 -1.95 2.56
CA LEU A 127 13.45 -2.35 1.22
C LEU A 127 14.67 -3.29 1.27
N ARG A 128 15.71 -2.96 2.04
CA ARG A 128 16.90 -3.83 2.21
C ARG A 128 16.51 -5.21 2.73
N SER A 129 15.63 -5.27 3.73
CA SER A 129 15.16 -6.52 4.30
C SER A 129 14.38 -7.35 3.29
N PHE A 130 13.41 -6.75 2.61
CA PHE A 130 12.53 -7.48 1.70
C PHE A 130 13.24 -7.91 0.42
N LEU A 131 14.07 -7.04 -0.17
CA LEU A 131 14.83 -7.34 -1.39
C LEU A 131 15.85 -8.47 -1.19
N ALA A 132 16.37 -8.66 0.03
CA ALA A 132 17.23 -9.80 0.36
C ALA A 132 16.54 -11.16 0.10
N HIS A 133 15.21 -11.20 0.15
CA HIS A 133 14.40 -12.40 -0.13
C HIS A 133 13.91 -12.49 -1.58
N ARG A 134 14.36 -11.59 -2.47
CA ARG A 134 14.02 -11.55 -3.91
C ARG A 134 12.51 -11.71 -4.16
N PRO A 135 11.67 -10.76 -3.71
CA PRO A 135 10.23 -10.82 -3.97
C PRO A 135 9.96 -10.87 -5.47
N ALA A 136 8.81 -11.42 -5.84
CA ALA A 136 8.36 -11.50 -7.22
C ALA A 136 8.12 -10.11 -7.82
N GLY A 137 7.67 -9.18 -6.99
CA GLY A 137 7.35 -7.81 -7.37
C GLY A 137 7.23 -6.89 -6.16
N LEU A 138 7.23 -5.59 -6.44
CA LEU A 138 7.08 -4.51 -5.47
C LEU A 138 5.87 -3.64 -5.84
N ILE A 139 5.09 -3.26 -4.83
CA ILE A 139 4.14 -2.15 -4.90
C ILE A 139 4.58 -1.15 -3.85
N VAL A 140 4.90 0.08 -4.24
CA VAL A 140 5.42 1.10 -3.32
C VAL A 140 4.56 2.35 -3.38
N THR A 141 4.19 2.88 -2.21
CA THR A 141 3.40 4.10 -2.14
C THR A 141 4.26 5.34 -2.41
N GLY A 142 3.78 6.22 -3.28
CA GLY A 142 4.45 7.48 -3.59
C GLY A 142 5.79 7.31 -4.31
N ARG A 143 6.51 8.42 -4.50
CA ARG A 143 7.80 8.43 -5.21
C ARG A 143 8.93 9.13 -4.48
N ASP A 144 8.61 9.98 -3.50
CA ASP A 144 9.62 10.62 -2.67
C ASP A 144 10.24 9.61 -1.70
N ARG A 145 11.55 9.46 -1.80
CA ARG A 145 12.35 8.50 -1.02
C ARG A 145 13.82 8.85 -1.06
N SER A 146 14.61 8.24 -0.19
CA SER A 146 16.06 8.45 -0.20
C SER A 146 16.67 7.98 -1.53
N PRO A 147 17.77 8.62 -2.01
CA PRO A 147 18.50 8.12 -3.18
C PRO A 147 18.95 6.67 -3.04
N ALA A 148 19.26 6.23 -1.82
CA ALA A 148 19.62 4.85 -1.53
C ALA A 148 18.42 3.89 -1.67
N ALA A 149 17.24 4.27 -1.19
CA ALA A 149 16.00 3.50 -1.41
C ALA A 149 15.65 3.38 -2.90
N ALA A 150 15.81 4.48 -3.67
CA ALA A 150 15.63 4.46 -5.12
C ALA A 150 16.62 3.50 -5.81
N ALA A 151 17.90 3.60 -5.47
CA ALA A 151 18.95 2.73 -6.02
C ALA A 151 18.74 1.24 -5.66
N LEU A 152 18.19 0.94 -4.48
CA LEU A 152 17.83 -0.43 -4.10
C LEU A 152 16.76 -1.01 -5.01
N ILE A 153 15.71 -0.23 -5.31
CA ILE A 153 14.62 -0.67 -6.19
C ILE A 153 15.15 -0.88 -7.61
N GLU A 154 15.82 0.13 -8.18
CA GLU A 154 16.38 0.07 -9.54
C GLU A 154 17.39 -1.06 -9.70
N GLY A 155 18.35 -1.17 -8.77
CA GLY A 155 19.40 -2.18 -8.81
C GLY A 155 18.93 -3.61 -8.53
N SER A 156 17.71 -3.79 -8.00
CA SER A 156 17.17 -5.13 -7.71
C SER A 156 16.73 -5.91 -8.96
N GLY A 157 16.35 -5.20 -10.03
CA GLY A 157 15.71 -5.79 -11.20
C GLY A 157 14.32 -6.42 -10.92
N VAL A 158 13.76 -6.21 -9.73
CA VAL A 158 12.43 -6.69 -9.36
C VAL A 158 11.38 -5.75 -9.97
N PRO A 159 10.36 -6.28 -10.67
CA PRO A 159 9.24 -5.47 -11.16
C PRO A 159 8.63 -4.61 -10.05
N CYS A 160 8.46 -3.31 -10.31
CA CYS A 160 7.97 -2.36 -9.31
C CYS A 160 6.86 -1.51 -9.91
N VAL A 161 5.76 -1.34 -9.15
CA VAL A 161 4.67 -0.41 -9.48
C VAL A 161 4.51 0.59 -8.35
N HIS A 162 4.51 1.88 -8.67
CA HIS A 162 4.24 2.95 -7.73
C HIS A 162 2.74 3.23 -7.64
N VAL A 163 2.24 3.56 -6.45
CA VAL A 163 0.81 3.84 -6.24
C VAL A 163 0.57 5.20 -5.59
N MET A 164 -0.64 5.73 -5.79
CA MET A 164 -1.15 6.99 -5.21
C MET A 164 -0.58 8.29 -5.81
N GLU A 165 0.30 8.16 -6.79
CA GLU A 165 0.93 9.22 -7.59
C GLU A 165 1.16 8.70 -9.00
N ILE A 166 1.34 9.61 -9.97
CA ILE A 166 1.61 9.27 -11.37
C ILE A 166 3.06 9.64 -11.67
N ALA A 167 3.81 8.68 -12.19
CA ALA A 167 5.19 8.92 -12.61
C ALA A 167 5.24 9.69 -13.93
N THR A 168 6.22 10.58 -14.04
CA THR A 168 6.52 11.34 -15.26
C THR A 168 7.80 10.85 -15.95
N GLU A 169 8.56 9.99 -15.28
CA GLU A 169 9.84 9.49 -15.76
C GLU A 169 9.67 8.26 -16.68
N PRO A 170 10.44 8.17 -17.79
CA PRO A 170 10.47 6.97 -18.62
C PRO A 170 10.89 5.72 -17.83
N GLY A 171 10.26 4.58 -18.14
CA GLY A 171 10.61 3.29 -17.53
C GLY A 171 10.06 3.05 -16.13
N SER A 172 9.37 4.03 -15.53
CA SER A 172 8.60 3.84 -14.30
C SER A 172 7.19 3.33 -14.60
N TYR A 173 6.66 2.52 -13.69
CA TYR A 173 5.28 2.05 -13.71
C TYR A 173 4.51 2.63 -12.54
N SER A 174 3.33 3.20 -12.78
CA SER A 174 2.53 3.83 -11.73
C SER A 174 1.04 3.76 -11.97
N VAL A 175 0.29 3.77 -10.87
CA VAL A 175 -1.16 3.88 -10.86
C VAL A 175 -1.58 4.87 -9.79
N GLY A 176 -2.27 5.94 -10.16
CA GLY A 176 -2.60 6.99 -9.21
C GLY A 176 -3.49 8.07 -9.78
N PHE A 177 -3.35 9.27 -9.24
CA PHE A 177 -4.05 10.48 -9.66
C PHE A 177 -3.21 11.70 -9.28
N SER A 178 -3.52 12.85 -9.88
CA SER A 178 -2.81 14.09 -9.56
C SER A 178 -3.31 14.73 -8.26
N GLN A 179 -2.43 14.80 -7.25
CA GLN A 179 -2.69 15.46 -5.96
C GLN A 179 -2.91 16.96 -6.12
N ARG A 180 -2.07 17.61 -6.95
CA ARG A 180 -2.20 19.02 -7.32
C ARG A 180 -3.55 19.32 -7.98
N GLN A 181 -3.94 18.55 -9.00
CA GLN A 181 -5.23 18.78 -9.67
C GLN A 181 -6.40 18.56 -8.72
N ALA A 182 -6.32 17.58 -7.83
CA ALA A 182 -7.34 17.31 -6.82
C ALA A 182 -7.46 18.46 -5.80
N GLY A 183 -6.34 18.98 -5.30
CA GLY A 183 -6.30 20.16 -4.42
C GLY A 183 -6.85 21.42 -5.09
N ARG A 184 -6.57 21.60 -6.38
CA ARG A 184 -7.15 22.68 -7.19
C ARG A 184 -8.67 22.53 -7.33
N ALA A 185 -9.16 21.33 -7.64
CA ALA A 185 -10.58 21.08 -7.87
C ALA A 185 -11.45 21.31 -6.62
N ILE A 186 -11.01 20.84 -5.46
CA ILE A 186 -11.75 21.08 -4.20
C ILE A 186 -11.72 22.56 -3.79
N THR A 187 -10.62 23.25 -4.02
CA THR A 187 -10.51 24.69 -3.77
C THR A 187 -11.41 25.47 -4.73
N GLN A 188 -11.48 25.07 -6.00
CA GLN A 188 -12.39 25.67 -6.98
C GLN A 188 -13.85 25.50 -6.55
N HIS A 189 -14.23 24.32 -6.04
CA HIS A 189 -15.59 24.11 -5.50
C HIS A 189 -15.93 25.09 -4.36
N LEU A 190 -14.98 25.36 -3.45
CA LEU A 190 -15.16 26.36 -2.39
C LEU A 190 -15.30 27.79 -2.94
N LEU A 191 -14.51 28.16 -3.96
CA LEU A 191 -14.62 29.45 -4.62
C LEU A 191 -15.97 29.62 -5.33
N ASP A 192 -16.43 28.57 -6.02
CA ASP A 192 -17.69 28.52 -6.74
C ASP A 192 -18.90 28.62 -5.80
N SER A 193 -18.77 28.14 -4.55
CA SER A 193 -19.80 28.31 -3.51
C SER A 193 -19.79 29.69 -2.85
N GLY A 194 -18.96 30.62 -3.35
CA GLY A 194 -18.90 32.01 -2.91
C GLY A 194 -17.90 32.28 -1.81
N ARG A 195 -17.12 31.28 -1.36
CA ARG A 195 -16.10 31.44 -0.32
C ARG A 195 -14.91 32.23 -0.85
N ARG A 196 -14.32 33.07 -0.01
CA ARG A 196 -13.23 33.98 -0.40
C ARG A 196 -12.04 33.87 0.54
N HIS A 197 -12.25 33.66 1.83
CA HIS A 197 -11.18 33.54 2.82
C HIS A 197 -10.93 32.07 3.15
N ILE A 198 -10.37 31.35 2.18
CA ILE A 198 -10.15 29.90 2.26
C ILE A 198 -8.78 29.63 2.87
N ALA A 199 -8.72 28.88 3.98
CA ALA A 199 -7.48 28.38 4.54
C ALA A 199 -7.19 26.93 4.07
N TYR A 200 -5.94 26.64 3.73
CA TYR A 200 -5.45 25.27 3.58
C TYR A 200 -4.79 24.81 4.89
N VAL A 201 -5.24 23.67 5.43
CA VAL A 201 -4.72 23.10 6.68
C VAL A 201 -4.11 21.74 6.39
N ALA A 202 -2.84 21.54 6.74
CA ALA A 202 -2.16 20.27 6.55
C ALA A 202 -1.40 19.79 7.78
N ALA A 203 -1.37 18.46 7.93
CA ALA A 203 -0.60 17.72 8.92
C ALA A 203 0.28 16.67 8.21
N GLN A 204 1.21 16.03 8.92
CA GLN A 204 2.18 15.03 8.42
C GLN A 204 3.18 15.56 7.37
N LEU A 205 2.78 16.50 6.52
CA LEU A 205 3.56 17.19 5.50
C LEU A 205 4.27 16.25 4.51
N ASP A 206 3.66 15.10 4.18
CA ASP A 206 4.18 14.28 3.08
C ASP A 206 4.01 15.00 1.73
N PRO A 207 4.84 14.72 0.72
CA PRO A 207 4.85 15.46 -0.55
C PRO A 207 3.49 15.60 -1.21
N ARG A 208 2.62 14.57 -1.11
CA ARG A 208 1.25 14.62 -1.64
C ARG A 208 0.41 15.71 -0.97
N THR A 209 0.55 15.90 0.34
CA THR A 209 -0.12 17.01 1.05
C THR A 209 0.41 18.37 0.59
N LEU A 210 1.68 18.46 0.24
CA LEU A 210 2.26 19.71 -0.26
C LEU A 210 1.74 20.01 -1.67
N GLU A 211 1.70 19.02 -2.57
CA GLU A 211 1.11 19.15 -3.89
C GLU A 211 -0.37 19.56 -3.86
N ARG A 212 -1.17 18.99 -2.94
CA ARG A 212 -2.55 19.43 -2.72
C ARG A 212 -2.61 20.92 -2.35
N GLY A 213 -1.71 21.37 -1.48
CA GLY A 213 -1.58 22.76 -1.08
C GLY A 213 -1.11 23.69 -2.20
N GLU A 214 -0.38 23.19 -3.19
CA GLU A 214 -0.01 23.95 -4.39
C GLU A 214 -1.21 24.07 -5.35
N GLY A 215 -2.00 23.00 -5.52
CA GLY A 215 -3.28 23.06 -6.24
C GLY A 215 -4.25 24.10 -5.66
N TYR A 216 -4.32 24.19 -4.33
CA TYR A 216 -5.04 25.25 -3.62
C TYR A 216 -4.54 26.66 -4.00
N GLN A 217 -3.22 26.87 -4.01
CA GLN A 217 -2.65 28.16 -4.40
C GLN A 217 -2.94 28.50 -5.86
N GLU A 218 -2.87 27.52 -6.76
CA GLU A 218 -3.19 27.69 -8.18
C GLU A 218 -4.65 28.12 -8.38
N ALA A 219 -5.60 27.49 -7.68
CA ALA A 219 -7.02 27.87 -7.75
C ALA A 219 -7.23 29.33 -7.29
N LEU A 220 -6.62 29.72 -6.16
CA LEU A 220 -6.69 31.11 -5.69
C LEU A 220 -6.05 32.09 -6.69
N ALA A 221 -4.90 31.75 -7.26
CA ALA A 221 -4.25 32.59 -8.25
C ALA A 221 -5.11 32.78 -9.50
N GLN A 222 -5.74 31.71 -10.00
CA GLN A 222 -6.66 31.74 -11.14
C GLN A 222 -7.91 32.58 -10.87
N ALA A 223 -8.37 32.64 -9.61
CA ALA A 223 -9.46 33.51 -9.19
C ALA A 223 -9.05 34.96 -8.92
N GLY A 224 -7.78 35.35 -9.14
CA GLY A 224 -7.28 36.69 -8.85
C GLY A 224 -7.04 36.94 -7.35
N MET A 225 -6.93 35.88 -6.56
CA MET A 225 -6.87 35.89 -5.09
C MET A 225 -5.53 35.38 -4.54
N ALA A 226 -4.45 35.46 -5.33
CA ALA A 226 -3.12 35.01 -4.93
C ALA A 226 -2.62 35.64 -3.60
N GLY A 227 -3.02 36.89 -3.30
CA GLY A 227 -2.70 37.57 -2.03
C GLY A 227 -3.46 37.06 -0.81
N GLN A 228 -4.44 36.16 -0.98
CA GLN A 228 -5.26 35.59 0.10
C GLN A 228 -4.82 34.17 0.49
N VAL A 229 -3.72 33.68 -0.07
CA VAL A 229 -3.16 32.38 0.28
C VAL A 229 -2.89 32.31 1.78
N ARG A 230 -3.51 31.34 2.45
CA ARG A 230 -3.30 31.03 3.86
C ARG A 230 -3.10 29.53 4.04
N LYS A 231 -1.89 29.15 4.45
CA LYS A 231 -1.54 27.77 4.78
C LYS A 231 -1.22 27.66 6.27
N VAL A 232 -1.86 26.72 6.97
CA VAL A 232 -1.52 26.36 8.35
C VAL A 232 -1.01 24.93 8.36
N LEU A 233 0.28 24.76 8.64
CA LEU A 233 1.00 23.51 8.50
C LEU A 233 1.44 23.00 9.87
N SER A 234 1.26 21.70 10.14
CA SER A 234 1.84 21.00 11.29
C SER A 234 2.61 19.77 10.80
N ALA A 235 3.78 19.51 11.37
CA ALA A 235 4.53 18.27 11.10
C ALA A 235 3.99 17.07 11.89
N GLU A 236 3.03 17.29 12.80
CA GLU A 236 2.45 16.24 13.62
C GLU A 236 1.63 15.26 12.77
N PRO A 237 1.50 13.99 13.20
CA PRO A 237 0.63 13.03 12.53
C PRO A 237 -0.83 13.50 12.47
N SER A 238 -1.46 13.25 11.33
CA SER A 238 -2.88 13.52 11.12
C SER A 238 -3.75 12.77 12.14
N SER A 239 -4.73 13.48 12.72
CA SER A 239 -5.71 12.92 13.64
C SER A 239 -6.92 13.85 13.82
N MET A 240 -8.04 13.29 14.28
CA MET A 240 -9.23 14.09 14.61
C MET A 240 -8.96 15.11 15.73
N ALA A 241 -8.15 14.75 16.73
CA ALA A 241 -7.80 15.67 17.81
C ALA A 241 -7.03 16.90 17.28
N LEU A 242 -6.04 16.66 16.41
CA LEU A 242 -5.29 17.73 15.75
C LEU A 242 -6.19 18.58 14.85
N GLY A 243 -7.13 17.97 14.13
CA GLY A 243 -8.11 18.66 13.29
C GLY A 243 -8.92 19.71 14.06
N GLY A 244 -9.44 19.34 15.23
CA GLY A 244 -10.15 20.27 16.11
C GLY A 244 -9.27 21.42 16.61
N ALA A 245 -8.05 21.12 17.06
CA ALA A 245 -7.10 22.15 17.49
C ALA A 245 -6.70 23.11 16.37
N MET A 246 -6.53 22.59 15.15
CA MET A 246 -6.16 23.39 13.97
C MET A 246 -7.30 24.28 13.49
N LEU A 247 -8.55 23.81 13.56
CA LEU A 247 -9.72 24.68 13.36
C LEU A 247 -9.67 25.87 14.33
N GLU A 248 -9.58 25.61 15.63
CA GLU A 248 -9.55 26.66 16.66
C GLU A 248 -8.41 27.66 16.41
N ARG A 249 -7.24 27.16 16.01
CA ARG A 249 -6.08 27.99 15.65
C ARG A 249 -6.38 28.89 14.44
N VAL A 250 -6.87 28.32 13.34
CA VAL A 250 -7.20 29.08 12.12
C VAL A 250 -8.18 30.21 12.44
N LEU A 251 -9.23 29.92 13.20
CA LEU A 251 -10.28 30.91 13.47
C LEU A 251 -9.84 31.98 14.49
N ARG A 252 -8.88 31.66 15.35
CA ARG A 252 -8.26 32.63 16.27
C ARG A 252 -7.30 33.56 15.56
N GLU A 253 -6.44 33.02 14.70
CA GLU A 253 -5.43 33.78 13.94
C GLU A 253 -6.05 34.55 12.77
N ALA A 254 -7.16 34.05 12.24
CA ALA A 254 -7.86 34.61 11.10
C ALA A 254 -9.39 34.45 11.20
N PRO A 255 -10.05 35.31 12.00
CA PRO A 255 -11.49 35.24 12.24
C PRO A 255 -12.36 35.36 10.98
N GLU A 256 -11.86 35.98 9.92
CA GLU A 256 -12.52 36.18 8.63
C GLU A 256 -12.57 34.92 7.75
N THR A 257 -11.86 33.84 8.14
CA THR A 257 -11.85 32.57 7.39
C THR A 257 -13.26 32.00 7.25
N ASP A 258 -13.73 31.91 6.01
CA ASP A 258 -15.08 31.45 5.64
C ASP A 258 -15.10 30.03 5.05
N ALA A 259 -13.93 29.45 4.78
CA ALA A 259 -13.78 28.03 4.43
C ALA A 259 -12.42 27.47 4.84
N ILE A 260 -12.37 26.18 5.12
CA ILE A 260 -11.14 25.46 5.40
C ILE A 260 -11.09 24.18 4.57
N PHE A 261 -10.03 24.04 3.77
CA PHE A 261 -9.67 22.80 3.11
C PHE A 261 -8.60 22.08 3.94
N PHE A 262 -8.97 20.98 4.57
CA PHE A 262 -8.05 20.10 5.29
C PHE A 262 -7.44 19.06 4.34
N CYS A 263 -6.14 18.79 4.50
CA CYS A 263 -5.39 17.89 3.63
C CYS A 263 -5.80 16.40 3.74
N ASN A 264 -6.64 16.04 4.70
CA ASN A 264 -7.16 14.70 4.95
C ASN A 264 -8.48 14.78 5.75
N ASP A 265 -9.35 13.77 5.59
CA ASP A 265 -10.67 13.76 6.24
C ASP A 265 -10.62 13.58 7.75
N ASP A 266 -9.63 12.90 8.33
CA ASP A 266 -9.56 12.76 9.80
C ASP A 266 -9.44 14.12 10.50
N LEU A 267 -8.64 15.05 9.94
CA LEU A 267 -8.59 16.43 10.39
C LEU A 267 -9.92 17.14 10.21
N ALA A 268 -10.55 16.99 9.04
CA ALA A 268 -11.82 17.64 8.73
C ALA A 268 -12.96 17.14 9.64
N GLN A 269 -13.04 15.84 9.89
CA GLN A 269 -13.97 15.22 10.82
C GLN A 269 -13.74 15.76 12.24
N GLY A 270 -12.48 15.84 12.68
CA GLY A 270 -12.10 16.47 13.94
C GLY A 270 -12.54 17.94 14.05
N ALA A 271 -12.38 18.70 12.98
CA ALA A 271 -12.82 20.09 12.89
C ALA A 271 -14.36 20.22 12.93
N LEU A 272 -15.10 19.33 12.27
CA LEU A 272 -16.56 19.31 12.36
C LEU A 272 -17.04 19.03 13.80
N LEU A 273 -16.44 18.06 14.48
CA LEU A 273 -16.76 17.79 15.90
C LEU A 273 -16.41 18.97 16.82
N ALA A 274 -15.27 19.63 16.59
CA ALA A 274 -14.90 20.83 17.34
C ALA A 274 -15.85 21.99 17.04
N SER A 275 -16.28 22.15 15.79
CA SER A 275 -17.27 23.17 15.39
C SER A 275 -18.58 22.98 16.14
N LEU A 276 -19.09 21.75 16.21
CA LEU A 276 -20.27 21.41 16.99
C LEU A 276 -20.09 21.76 18.48
N ARG A 277 -18.97 21.37 19.08
CA ARG A 277 -18.66 21.65 20.50
C ARG A 277 -18.59 23.15 20.80
N LEU A 278 -18.11 23.94 19.85
CA LEU A 278 -17.91 25.39 19.98
C LEU A 278 -19.10 26.22 19.49
N GLY A 279 -20.16 25.59 18.99
CA GLY A 279 -21.32 26.28 18.42
C GLY A 279 -21.02 27.03 17.12
N ILE A 280 -19.99 26.62 16.37
CA ILE A 280 -19.62 27.21 15.09
C ILE A 280 -20.50 26.60 13.98
N ALA A 281 -21.27 27.44 13.30
CA ALA A 281 -22.15 27.00 12.22
C ALA A 281 -21.36 26.57 10.97
N VAL A 282 -21.53 25.31 10.56
CA VAL A 282 -21.00 24.76 9.30
C VAL A 282 -22.20 24.35 8.43
N PRO A 283 -22.29 24.79 7.16
CA PRO A 283 -21.30 25.59 6.42
C PRO A 283 -21.47 27.11 6.58
N ASP A 284 -22.52 27.60 7.25
CA ASP A 284 -22.95 29.00 7.16
C ASP A 284 -21.85 29.98 7.58
N ARG A 285 -21.21 29.75 8.72
CA ARG A 285 -20.09 30.58 9.19
C ARG A 285 -18.79 30.15 8.50
N VAL A 286 -18.49 28.85 8.48
CA VAL A 286 -17.28 28.31 7.87
C VAL A 286 -17.58 27.00 7.17
N ALA A 287 -17.27 26.93 5.88
CA ALA A 287 -17.31 25.68 5.13
C ALA A 287 -16.10 24.80 5.48
N VAL A 288 -16.30 23.48 5.54
CA VAL A 288 -15.23 22.51 5.84
C VAL A 288 -15.17 21.50 4.70
N ALA A 289 -14.00 21.36 4.10
CA ALA A 289 -13.73 20.36 3.08
C ALA A 289 -12.53 19.49 3.50
N GLY A 290 -12.60 18.20 3.15
CA GLY A 290 -11.55 17.23 3.42
C GLY A 290 -10.89 16.65 2.16
N PHE A 291 -10.21 15.52 2.34
CA PHE A 291 -9.57 14.75 1.28
C PHE A 291 -9.55 13.24 1.63
N ASN A 292 -9.78 12.40 0.61
CA ASN A 292 -9.80 10.92 0.58
C ASN A 292 -11.14 10.22 0.74
N ASP A 293 -12.23 10.90 1.08
CA ASP A 293 -13.53 10.26 1.39
C ASP A 293 -13.35 9.04 2.33
N LEU A 294 -12.71 9.30 3.48
CA LEU A 294 -12.47 8.28 4.50
C LEU A 294 -13.80 7.81 5.11
N PRO A 295 -13.84 6.58 5.66
CA PRO A 295 -15.01 6.10 6.39
C PRO A 295 -15.49 7.11 7.45
N GLY A 296 -16.81 7.32 7.51
CA GLY A 296 -17.45 8.25 8.43
C GLY A 296 -17.62 9.67 7.89
N SER A 297 -16.98 10.04 6.78
CA SER A 297 -17.13 11.38 6.17
C SER A 297 -18.59 11.69 5.78
N ASP A 298 -19.32 10.71 5.27
CA ASP A 298 -20.75 10.81 4.96
C ASP A 298 -21.66 10.77 6.21
N GLN A 299 -21.16 10.28 7.35
CA GLN A 299 -21.88 10.17 8.63
C GLN A 299 -21.67 11.38 9.55
N MET A 300 -20.80 12.31 9.17
CA MET A 300 -20.61 13.55 9.92
C MET A 300 -21.88 14.41 9.92
N VAL A 301 -21.97 15.32 10.90
CA VAL A 301 -23.07 16.29 10.99
C VAL A 301 -22.50 17.70 11.00
N PRO A 302 -22.60 18.46 9.89
CA PRO A 302 -23.11 18.05 8.58
C PRO A 302 -22.19 17.04 7.86
N PRO A 303 -22.70 16.25 6.89
CA PRO A 303 -21.87 15.34 6.09
C PRO A 303 -20.75 16.08 5.36
N LEU A 304 -19.54 15.51 5.39
CA LEU A 304 -18.30 16.15 4.95
C LEU A 304 -18.14 16.17 3.43
N THR A 305 -18.04 17.35 2.83
CA THR A 305 -17.56 17.55 1.46
C THR A 305 -16.08 17.20 1.38
N THR A 306 -15.66 16.40 0.41
CA THR A 306 -14.29 15.87 0.31
C THR A 306 -13.94 15.49 -1.13
N VAL A 307 -12.70 15.04 -1.35
CA VAL A 307 -12.27 14.41 -2.59
C VAL A 307 -12.22 12.90 -2.40
N ALA A 308 -13.06 12.15 -3.10
CA ALA A 308 -12.95 10.70 -3.18
C ALA A 308 -11.79 10.30 -4.09
N THR A 309 -10.92 9.44 -3.57
CA THR A 309 -9.76 8.91 -4.28
C THR A 309 -10.00 7.43 -4.61
N PRO A 310 -9.66 6.96 -5.83
CA PRO A 310 -10.03 5.63 -6.32
C PRO A 310 -9.14 4.50 -5.75
N ARG A 311 -8.95 4.44 -4.43
CA ARG A 311 -8.00 3.55 -3.72
C ARG A 311 -8.11 2.08 -4.09
N ARG A 312 -9.34 1.55 -4.12
CA ARG A 312 -9.62 0.17 -4.52
C ARG A 312 -9.16 -0.10 -5.96
N GLN A 313 -9.54 0.79 -6.89
CA GLN A 313 -9.16 0.68 -8.30
C GLN A 313 -7.64 0.81 -8.47
N ILE A 314 -6.98 1.69 -7.72
CA ILE A 314 -5.52 1.81 -7.69
C ILE A 314 -4.89 0.46 -7.30
N GLY A 315 -5.37 -0.18 -6.23
CA GLY A 315 -4.86 -1.47 -5.79
C GLY A 315 -5.07 -2.59 -6.82
N GLU A 316 -6.26 -2.66 -7.42
CA GLU A 316 -6.59 -3.64 -8.47
C GLU A 316 -5.69 -3.47 -9.71
N GLN A 317 -5.60 -2.24 -10.23
CA GLN A 317 -4.82 -1.94 -11.42
C GLN A 317 -3.31 -2.08 -11.18
N ALA A 318 -2.82 -1.69 -10.01
CA ALA A 318 -1.41 -1.87 -9.65
C ALA A 318 -1.03 -3.35 -9.57
N ALA A 319 -1.88 -4.19 -8.96
CA ALA A 319 -1.66 -5.63 -8.91
C ALA A 319 -1.70 -6.27 -10.32
N GLN A 320 -2.65 -5.87 -11.16
CA GLN A 320 -2.75 -6.35 -12.54
C GLN A 320 -1.53 -5.95 -13.38
N MET A 321 -1.11 -4.69 -13.29
CA MET A 321 0.09 -4.17 -13.95
C MET A 321 1.32 -4.94 -13.48
N LEU A 322 1.49 -5.11 -12.17
CA LEU A 322 2.63 -5.85 -11.61
C LEU A 322 2.64 -7.31 -12.11
N MET A 323 1.48 -7.97 -12.18
CA MET A 323 1.38 -9.33 -12.70
C MET A 323 1.79 -9.43 -14.18
N LYS A 324 1.46 -8.44 -15.02
CA LYS A 324 1.96 -8.39 -16.41
C LYS A 324 3.49 -8.29 -16.43
N LEU A 325 4.06 -7.39 -15.62
CA LEU A 325 5.51 -7.20 -15.52
C LEU A 325 6.24 -8.47 -15.04
N MET A 326 5.73 -9.12 -13.99
CA MET A 326 6.27 -10.38 -13.46
C MET A 326 6.23 -11.53 -14.49
N ARG A 327 5.33 -11.47 -15.47
CA ARG A 327 5.19 -12.44 -16.56
C ARG A 327 5.96 -12.05 -17.82
N GLY A 328 6.64 -10.90 -17.83
CA GLY A 328 7.32 -10.36 -19.02
C GLY A 328 6.35 -9.97 -20.15
N GLN A 329 5.11 -9.62 -19.79
CA GLN A 329 4.09 -9.18 -20.73
C GLN A 329 4.16 -7.66 -20.91
N PRO A 330 3.83 -7.13 -22.09
CA PRO A 330 3.79 -5.69 -22.31
C PRO A 330 2.72 -5.02 -21.44
N VAL A 331 3.02 -3.79 -21.02
CA VAL A 331 2.09 -2.89 -20.33
C VAL A 331 1.89 -1.69 -21.25
N ASP A 332 0.70 -1.57 -21.81
CA ASP A 332 0.39 -0.53 -22.80
C ASP A 332 0.39 0.87 -22.19
N GLU A 333 -0.13 0.98 -20.97
CA GLU A 333 -0.21 2.22 -20.19
C GLU A 333 0.66 2.07 -18.92
N PRO A 334 1.96 2.41 -18.98
CA PRO A 334 2.85 2.25 -17.83
C PRO A 334 2.49 3.19 -16.67
N ASN A 335 1.83 4.31 -16.95
CA ASN A 335 1.43 5.31 -15.97
C ASN A 335 -0.07 5.59 -16.11
N LEU A 336 -0.87 5.00 -15.22
CA LEU A 336 -2.32 5.03 -15.27
C LEU A 336 -2.88 6.09 -14.32
N ASP A 337 -3.51 7.13 -14.89
CA ASP A 337 -4.27 8.13 -14.14
C ASP A 337 -5.74 7.67 -14.00
N LEU A 338 -6.16 7.37 -12.78
CA LEU A 338 -7.53 6.98 -12.46
C LEU A 338 -8.41 8.19 -12.06
N GLY A 339 -7.85 9.39 -12.03
CA GLY A 339 -8.54 10.61 -11.65
C GLY A 339 -9.00 10.62 -10.19
N PHE A 340 -9.97 11.48 -9.90
CA PHE A 340 -10.56 11.68 -8.58
C PHE A 340 -11.95 12.30 -8.74
N GLN A 341 -12.73 12.33 -7.66
CA GLN A 341 -14.05 12.95 -7.65
C GLN A 341 -14.21 13.90 -6.45
N VAL A 342 -14.65 15.13 -6.70
CA VAL A 342 -15.12 16.01 -5.61
C VAL A 342 -16.52 15.56 -5.20
N VAL A 343 -16.65 15.05 -3.98
CA VAL A 343 -17.92 14.62 -3.38
C VAL A 343 -18.50 15.78 -2.60
N LYS A 344 -19.49 16.45 -3.19
CA LYS A 344 -20.18 17.60 -2.61
C LYS A 344 -21.21 17.11 -1.58
N ARG A 345 -21.10 17.57 -0.34
CA ARG A 345 -22.02 17.28 0.77
C ARG A 345 -22.38 18.59 1.48
N ALA A 346 -22.98 18.50 2.67
CA ALA A 346 -23.55 19.67 3.33
C ALA A 346 -22.53 20.55 4.07
N SER A 347 -21.28 20.09 4.29
CA SER A 347 -20.27 20.89 4.98
C SER A 347 -19.59 21.95 4.12
N ALA A 348 -19.70 21.87 2.78
CA ALA A 348 -19.15 22.85 1.83
C ALA A 348 -19.72 22.72 0.41
#